data_AF-A0A2T1HL89-F1
#
_entry.id   AF-A0A2T1HL89-F1
#
_cell.length_a   1.000
_cell.length_b   1.000
_cell.length_c   1.000
_cell.angle_alpha   90.00
_cell.angle_beta   90.00
_cell.angle_gamma   90.00
#
_symmetry.space_group_name_H-M   'P 1'
#
loop_
_entity.id
_entity.type
_entity.pdbx_description
1 polymer ?
#
loop_
_entity_poly.entity_id
_entity_poly.type
_entity_poly.pdbx_seq_one_letter_code
_entity_poly.pdbx_strand_id
1 'polypeptide(L)' 'MRTLTGIILGFLLAVGVAYVHDNGAPPGQNMVNWDVAHRSFQSATAEIRDQWHRLTARGEDHSTI' A
#
# COMPACT_ATOMS: atom_id res chain seq x y z
N MET A 1 -17.50 -11.43 -3.36
CA MET A 1 -16.67 -10.41 -4.05
C MET A 1 -17.22 -8.99 -3.92
N ARG A 2 -18.53 -8.71 -4.08
CA ARG A 2 -19.06 -7.33 -4.05
C ARG A 2 -18.85 -6.53 -2.75
N THR A 3 -18.89 -7.18 -1.59
CA THR A 3 -18.76 -6.51 -0.28
C THR A 3 -17.32 -6.11 0.02
N LEU A 4 -16.35 -7.00 -0.23
CA LEU A 4 -14.92 -6.68 -0.13
C LEU A 4 -14.53 -5.55 -1.07
N THR A 5 -14.98 -5.60 -2.33
CA THR A 5 -14.73 -4.52 -3.29
C THR A 5 -15.30 -3.19 -2.80
N GLY A 6 -16.53 -3.19 -2.27
CA GLY A 6 -17.14 -1.98 -1.69
C GLY A 6 -16.36 -1.41 -0.50
N ILE A 7 -15.86 -2.27 0.39
CA ILE A 7 -15.04 -1.86 1.54
C ILE A 7 -13.72 -1.25 1.07
N ILE A 8 -13.03 -1.89 0.12
CA ILE A 8 -11.78 -1.37 -0.44
C ILE A 8 -12.04 -0.03 -1.13
N LEU A 9 -13.10 0.08 -1.93
CA LEU A 9 -13.44 1.34 -2.61
C LEU A 9 -13.70 2.45 -1.60
N GLY A 10 -14.52 2.19 -0.57
CA GLY A 10 -14.84 3.16 0.47
C GLY A 10 -13.60 3.61 1.24
N PHE A 11 -12.70 2.68 1.55
CA PHE A 11 -11.44 2.99 2.21
C PHE A 11 -10.55 3.89 1.33
N LEU A 12 -10.37 3.54 0.04
CA LEU A 12 -9.61 4.36 -0.90
C LEU A 12 -10.21 5.77 -1.06
N LEU A 13 -11.54 5.88 -1.09
CA LEU A 13 -12.25 7.15 -1.19
C LEU A 13 -12.00 8.02 0.05
N ALA A 14 -12.09 7.44 1.25
CA ALA A 14 -11.82 8.15 2.49
C ALA A 14 -10.36 8.65 2.57
N VAL A 15 -9.40 7.80 2.23
CA VAL A 15 -7.98 8.17 2.21
C VAL A 15 -7.71 9.25 1.16
N GLY A 16 -8.32 9.15 -0.03
CA GLY A 16 -8.20 10.15 -1.09
C GLY A 16 -8.73 11.52 -0.68
N VAL A 17 -9.90 11.57 -0.04
CA VAL A 17 -10.46 12.83 0.48
C VAL A 17 -9.55 13.44 1.55
N ALA A 18 -9.05 12.62 2.49
CA ALA A 18 -8.11 13.08 3.51
C ALA A 18 -6.80 13.61 2.89
N TYR A 19 -6.27 12.95 1.86
CA TYR A 19 -5.07 13.39 1.15
C TYR A 19 -5.26 14.75 0.49
N VAL A 20 -6.36 14.94 -0.25
CA VAL A 20 -6.64 16.22 -0.92
C VAL A 20 -6.83 17.34 0.11
N HIS A 21 -7.55 17.06 1.21
CA HIS A 21 -7.77 18.03 2.28
C HIS A 21 -6.44 18.46 2.93
N ASP A 22 -5.57 17.51 3.26
CA ASP A 22 -4.27 17.81 3.90
C ASP A 22 -3.30 18.53 2.96
N ASN A 23 -3.29 18.24 1.65
CA ASN A 23 -2.41 18.93 0.70
C ASN A 23 -2.83 20.39 0.44
N GLY A 24 -4.09 20.74 0.71
CA GLY A 24 -4.57 22.12 0.66
C GLY A 24 -4.30 22.91 1.94
N ALA A 25 -3.84 22.25 3.01
CA ALA A 25 -3.58 22.90 4.28
C ALA A 25 -2.28 23.73 4.25
N PRO A 26 -2.20 24.82 5.05
CA PRO A 26 -0.96 25.58 5.20
C PRO A 26 0.24 24.71 5.62
N PRO A 27 1.46 25.05 5.21
CA PRO A 27 2.66 24.32 5.61
C PRO A 27 2.76 24.19 7.14
N GLY A 28 2.84 22.96 7.63
CA GLY A 28 2.89 22.66 9.07
C GLY A 28 1.54 22.31 9.72
N GLN A 29 0.43 22.30 8.96
CA GLN A 29 -0.89 21.87 9.44
C GLN A 29 -1.38 20.53 8.86
N ASN A 30 -0.54 19.80 8.13
CA ASN A 30 -0.90 18.48 7.63
C ASN A 30 -1.16 17.56 8.82
N MET A 31 -2.38 17.04 8.91
CA MET A 31 -2.76 16.14 10.00
C MET A 31 -2.05 14.79 9.87
N VAL A 32 -1.71 14.39 8.64
CA VAL A 32 -0.94 13.20 8.31
C VAL A 32 0.40 13.57 7.68
N ASN A 33 1.49 12.97 8.19
CA ASN A 33 2.78 13.03 7.51
C ASN A 33 2.79 12.04 6.33
N TRP A 34 2.36 12.52 5.17
CA TRP A 34 2.27 11.73 3.93
C TRP A 34 3.60 11.19 3.43
N ASP A 35 4.71 11.83 3.77
CA ASP A 35 6.04 11.34 3.44
C ASP A 35 6.38 10.07 4.25
N VAL A 36 6.04 10.02 5.54
CA VAL A 36 6.17 8.80 6.37
C VAL A 36 5.25 7.70 5.84
N ALA A 37 4.01 8.03 5.51
CA ALA A 37 3.06 7.06 4.94
C ALA A 37 3.62 6.45 3.63
N HIS A 38 4.23 7.26 2.78
CA HIS A 38 4.86 6.79 1.54
C HIS A 38 6.04 5.86 1.81
N ARG A 39 6.94 6.22 2.75
CA ARG A 39 8.07 5.35 3.13
C ARG A 39 7.59 4.01 3.68
N SER A 40 6.60 4.00 4.58
CA SER A 40 6.04 2.77 5.13
C SER A 40 5.39 1.90 4.05
N PHE A 41 4.67 2.52 3.10
CA PHE A 41 4.06 1.79 1.98
C PHE A 41 5.12 1.15 1.07
N GLN A 42 6.20 1.87 0.75
CA GLN A 42 7.30 1.33 -0.04
C GLN A 42 7.98 0.15 0.66
N SER A 43 8.26 0.26 1.97
CA SER A 43 8.88 -0.82 2.75
C SER A 43 7.99 -2.06 2.78
N ALA A 44 6.69 -1.90 3.04
CA ALA A 44 5.74 -3.01 3.02
C ALA A 44 5.65 -3.66 1.63
N THR A 45 5.65 -2.86 0.57
CA THR A 45 5.63 -3.37 -0.81
C THR A 45 6.91 -4.12 -1.16
N ALA A 46 8.08 -3.63 -0.71
CA ALA A 46 9.35 -4.29 -0.91
C ALA A 46 9.40 -5.65 -0.18
N GLU A 47 8.92 -5.69 1.06
CA GLU A 47 8.85 -6.93 1.85
C GLU A 47 7.93 -7.96 1.21
N ILE A 48 6.74 -7.54 0.75
CA ILE A 48 5.81 -8.42 0.02
C ILE A 48 6.45 -8.94 -1.26
N ARG A 49 7.16 -8.08 -2.01
CA ARG A 49 7.87 -8.48 -3.22
C ARG A 49 8.96 -9.50 -2.92
N ASP A 50 9.77 -9.28 -1.89
CA ASP A 50 10.83 -10.20 -1.50
C ASP A 50 10.27 -11.56 -1.06
N GLN A 51 9.18 -11.57 -0.30
CA GLN A 51 8.48 -12.79 0.07
C GLN A 51 7.94 -13.52 -1.17
N TRP A 52 7.36 -12.78 -2.12
CA TRP A 52 6.87 -13.36 -3.37
C TRP A 52 8.00 -13.98 -4.20
N HIS A 53 9.12 -13.26 -4.38
CA HIS A 53 10.30 -13.77 -5.09
C HIS A 53 10.85 -15.04 -4.45
N ARG A 54 10.86 -15.14 -3.10
CA ARG A 54 11.27 -16.37 -2.40
C ARG A 54 10.34 -17.55 -2.67
N LEU A 55 9.03 -17.30 -2.72
CA LEU A 55 8.03 -18.33 -3.01
C LEU A 55 8.12 -18.81 -4.46
N THR A 56 8.27 -17.89 -5.42
CA THR A 56 8.40 -18.25 -6.84
C THR A 56 9.73 -18.93 -7.13
N ALA A 57 10.84 -18.47 -6.56
CA ALA A 57 12.15 -19.10 -6.72
C ALA A 57 12.20 -20.52 -6.11
N ARG A 58 11.49 -20.77 -5.00
CA ARG A 58 11.31 -22.12 -4.44
C ARG A 58 10.43 -23.01 -5.33
N GLY A 59 9.49 -22.43 -6.08
CA GLY A 59 8.61 -23.16 -6.99
C GLY A 59 9.32 -23.68 -8.25
N GLU A 60 10.33 -22.96 -8.75
CA GLU A 60 11.09 -23.36 -9.95
C GLU A 60 12.00 -24.57 -9.70
N ASP A 61 12.60 -24.68 -8.50
CA ASP A 61 13.52 -25.77 -8.11
C ASP A 61 12.84 -27.16 -8.05
N HIS A 62 11.52 -27.21 -7.83
CA HIS A 62 10.76 -28.47 -7.79
C HIS A 62 10.27 -28.98 -9.16
N SER A 63 10.47 -28.22 -10.26
CA SER A 63 10.07 -28.65 -11.62
C SER A 63 11.19 -29.32 -12.42
N THR A 64 12.41 -29.33 -11.87
CA THR A 64 13.63 -29.90 -12.47
C THR A 64 14.06 -31.24 -11.85
N ILE A 65 13.12 -32.02 -11.30
CA ILE A 65 13.33 -33.44 -10.91
C ILE A 65 12.33 -34.33 -11.64
#